data_AF-A0ABD3VE20-F1
#
_entry.id   AF-A0ABD3VE20-F1
#
_cell.length_a   1.000
_cell.length_b   1.000
_cell.length_c   1.000
_cell.angle_alpha   90.00
_cell.angle_beta   90.00
_cell.angle_gamma   90.00
#
_symmetry.space_group_name_H-M   'P 1'
#
loop_
_entity.id
_entity.type
_entity.pdbx_description
1 polymer ?
#
loop_
_entity_poly.entity_id
_entity_poly.type
_entity_poly.pdbx_seq_one_letter_code
_entity_poly.pdbx_strand_id
1 'polypeptide(L)'
;MNHKLKAAVNWDRNKFPELIEVIGTIYKNQILFLRCALFSKGDWRIAPSMEHHVITQLVWHGMSQMEKDRHVHKFMMAKPPPATATKSKYFSASNIAFKCPKASGNIGKKPCQRKRPASERTKTYCK
;
A
#
# COMPACT_ATOMS: atom_id res chain seq x y z
N MET A 1 -3.28 -27.54 2.57
CA MET A 1 -2.49 -26.84 3.63
C MET A 1 -2.40 -27.74 4.86
N ASN A 2 -1.19 -27.96 5.38
CA ASN A 2 -0.88 -28.98 6.40
C ASN A 2 -1.48 -28.63 7.79
N HIS A 3 -1.91 -29.63 8.58
CA HIS A 3 -2.57 -29.43 9.90
C HIS A 3 -1.68 -28.63 10.88
N LYS A 4 -0.38 -28.90 10.88
CA LYS A 4 0.60 -28.18 11.72
C LYS A 4 0.69 -26.68 11.41
N LEU A 5 0.52 -26.28 10.14
CA LEU A 5 0.52 -24.87 9.73
C LEU A 5 -0.76 -24.15 10.17
N LYS A 6 -1.91 -24.84 10.16
CA LYS A 6 -3.18 -24.26 10.65
C LYS A 6 -3.11 -23.95 12.15
N ALA A 7 -2.52 -24.86 12.93
CA ALA A 7 -2.33 -24.69 14.37
C ALA A 7 -1.30 -23.59 14.70
N ALA A 8 -0.18 -23.53 13.97
CA ALA A 8 0.87 -22.54 14.20
C ALA A 8 0.45 -21.09 13.89
N VAL A 9 -0.48 -20.89 12.96
CA VAL A 9 -0.92 -19.54 12.53
C VAL A 9 -2.24 -19.12 13.23
N ASN A 10 -2.78 -19.95 14.13
CA ASN A 10 -4.12 -19.74 14.73
C ASN A 10 -5.15 -19.34 13.66
N TRP A 11 -5.13 -20.08 12.54
CA TRP A 11 -5.83 -19.74 11.31
C TRP A 11 -7.33 -19.97 11.49
N ASP A 12 -8.03 -18.94 11.97
CA ASP A 12 -9.48 -18.89 12.01
C ASP A 12 -10.01 -18.44 10.62
N ARG A 13 -10.90 -19.25 10.04
CA ARG A 13 -11.46 -18.97 8.70
C ARG A 13 -12.25 -17.67 8.67
N ASN A 14 -12.76 -17.22 9.81
CA ASN A 14 -13.57 -15.99 9.91
C ASN A 14 -12.70 -14.73 10.03
N LYS A 15 -11.47 -14.85 10.54
CA LYS A 15 -10.56 -13.70 10.73
C LYS A 15 -10.03 -13.11 9.43
N PHE A 16 -9.95 -13.91 8.36
CA PHE A 16 -9.44 -13.42 7.08
C PHE A 16 -10.46 -12.53 6.33
N PRO A 17 -11.73 -12.95 6.17
CA PRO A 17 -12.79 -12.05 5.71
C PRO A 17 -12.92 -10.78 6.56
N GLU A 18 -12.91 -10.92 7.89
CA GLU A 18 -12.96 -9.77 8.82
C GLU A 18 -11.79 -8.81 8.59
N LEU A 19 -10.57 -9.34 8.43
CA LEU A 19 -9.39 -8.52 8.10
C LEU A 19 -9.56 -7.77 6.77
N ILE A 20 -10.11 -8.43 5.75
CA ILE A 20 -10.39 -7.78 4.44
C ILE A 20 -11.38 -6.63 4.62
N GLU A 21 -12.44 -6.83 5.41
CA GLU A 21 -13.44 -5.79 5.68
C GLU A 21 -12.86 -4.60 6.45
N VAL A 22 -12.04 -4.86 7.47
CA VAL A 22 -11.34 -3.83 8.23
C VAL A 22 -10.39 -3.04 7.33
N ILE A 23 -9.57 -3.72 6.52
CA ILE A 23 -8.67 -3.05 5.55
C ILE A 23 -9.48 -2.23 4.54
N GLY A 24 -10.59 -2.77 4.04
CA GLY A 24 -11.49 -2.08 3.12
C GLY A 24 -12.08 -0.81 3.73
N THR A 25 -12.44 -0.86 5.02
CA THR A 25 -12.96 0.29 5.78
C THR A 25 -11.88 1.36 5.95
N ILE A 26 -10.67 0.97 6.35
CA ILE A 26 -9.51 1.87 6.46
C ILE A 26 -9.24 2.55 5.12
N TYR A 27 -9.19 1.79 4.03
CA TYR A 27 -8.96 2.31 2.69
C TYR A 27 -10.03 3.34 2.28
N LYS A 28 -11.32 3.02 2.47
CA LYS A 28 -12.42 3.95 2.16
C LYS A 28 -12.29 5.26 2.94
N ASN A 29 -11.95 5.19 4.22
CA ASN A 29 -11.77 6.38 5.06
C ASN A 29 -10.56 7.21 4.60
N GLN A 30 -9.45 6.57 4.24
CA GLN A 30 -8.27 7.26 3.69
C GLN A 30 -8.58 7.98 2.39
N ILE A 31 -9.32 7.34 1.47
CA ILE A 31 -9.76 7.99 0.22
C ILE A 31 -10.71 9.15 0.49
N LEU A 32 -11.61 9.02 1.48
CA LEU A 32 -12.51 10.11 1.87
C LEU A 32 -11.72 11.32 2.40
N PHE A 33 -10.80 11.10 3.35
CA PHE A 33 -9.98 12.17 3.89
C PHE A 33 -9.08 12.82 2.83
N LEU A 34 -8.53 12.01 1.92
CA LEU A 34 -7.76 12.52 0.78
C LEU A 34 -8.62 13.42 -0.10
N ARG A 35 -9.83 12.99 -0.45
CA ARG A 35 -10.76 13.81 -1.26
C ARG A 35 -11.05 15.13 -0.54
N CYS A 36 -11.36 15.10 0.75
CA CYS A 36 -11.58 16.31 1.54
C CYS A 36 -10.37 17.26 1.51
N ALA A 37 -9.16 16.74 1.68
CA ALA A 37 -7.93 17.52 1.64
C ALA A 37 -7.69 18.18 0.26
N LEU A 38 -8.08 17.53 -0.84
CA LEU A 38 -7.94 18.08 -2.20
C LEU A 38 -8.84 19.28 -2.50
N PHE A 39 -9.87 19.53 -1.70
CA PHE A 39 -10.67 20.76 -1.79
C PHE A 39 -10.64 21.60 -0.51
N SER A 40 -9.55 21.50 0.26
CA SER A 40 -9.28 22.29 1.47
C SER A 40 -10.31 22.13 2.59
N LYS A 41 -10.90 20.94 2.73
CA LYS A 41 -11.84 20.61 3.81
C LYS A 41 -11.27 19.55 4.75
N GLY A 42 -11.52 19.72 6.05
CA GLY A 42 -11.16 18.75 7.09
C GLY A 42 -9.77 18.98 7.70
N ASP A 43 -9.35 18.03 8.53
CA ASP A 43 -8.15 18.18 9.37
C ASP A 43 -6.84 17.88 8.62
N TRP A 44 -6.94 17.28 7.44
CA TRP A 44 -5.80 16.84 6.65
C TRP A 44 -5.39 17.92 5.66
N ARG A 45 -4.11 18.27 5.66
CA ARG A 45 -3.53 19.24 4.73
C ARG A 45 -2.58 18.55 3.77
N ILE A 46 -2.71 18.89 2.49
CA ILE A 46 -1.78 18.44 1.45
C ILE A 46 -0.41 19.10 1.69
N ALA A 47 0.67 18.38 1.40
CA ALA A 47 2.00 18.93 1.52
C ALA A 47 2.17 20.15 0.58
N PRO A 48 2.91 21.20 0.97
CA PRO A 48 3.07 22.42 0.16
C PRO A 48 3.54 22.14 -1.28
N SER A 49 4.37 21.12 -1.47
CA SER A 49 4.85 20.73 -2.79
C SER A 49 3.78 20.20 -3.75
N MET A 50 2.68 19.70 -3.19
CA MET A 50 1.56 19.11 -3.93
C MET A 50 0.32 20.01 -3.90
N GLU A 51 0.45 21.24 -3.39
CA GLU A 51 -0.67 22.17 -3.21
C GLU A 51 -1.31 22.59 -4.54
N HIS A 52 -0.58 22.52 -5.65
CA HIS A 52 -1.11 22.75 -7.00
C HIS A 52 -2.20 21.74 -7.43
N HIS A 53 -2.37 20.63 -6.71
CA HIS A 53 -3.49 19.70 -6.91
C HIS A 53 -4.74 20.08 -6.12
N VAL A 54 -4.64 21.02 -5.17
CA VAL A 54 -5.78 21.47 -4.38
C VAL A 54 -6.64 22.38 -5.26
N ILE A 55 -7.95 22.14 -5.24
CA ILE A 55 -8.93 22.93 -5.98
C ILE A 55 -9.92 23.57 -5.02
N THR A 56 -10.66 24.58 -5.46
CA THR A 56 -11.67 25.20 -4.60
C THR A 56 -12.89 24.28 -4.44
N GLN A 57 -13.59 24.41 -3.32
CA GLN A 57 -14.80 23.62 -3.05
C GLN A 57 -15.88 23.82 -4.13
N LEU A 58 -16.01 25.03 -4.68
CA LEU A 58 -16.97 25.32 -5.75
C LEU A 58 -16.67 24.49 -7.00
N VAL A 59 -15.40 24.44 -7.41
CA VAL A 59 -14.94 23.66 -8.56
C VAL A 59 -15.14 22.18 -8.29
N TRP A 60 -14.80 21.70 -7.10
CA TRP A 60 -15.01 20.29 -6.72
C TRP A 60 -16.49 19.88 -6.81
N HIS A 61 -17.42 20.70 -6.32
CA HIS A 61 -18.85 20.37 -6.39
C HIS A 61 -19.41 20.45 -7.81
N GLY A 62 -18.86 21.31 -8.67
CA GLY A 62 -19.22 21.39 -10.08
C GLY A 62 -18.73 20.21 -10.94
N MET A 63 -17.75 19.42 -10.45
CA MET A 63 -17.24 18.26 -11.17
C MET A 63 -18.17 17.04 -11.06
N SER A 64 -18.29 16.32 -12.17
CA SER A 64 -18.86 14.97 -12.22
C SER A 64 -18.03 13.98 -11.38
N GLN A 65 -18.63 12.84 -11.05
CA GLN A 65 -17.93 11.81 -10.27
C GLN A 65 -16.69 11.28 -11.01
N MET A 66 -16.77 11.11 -12.32
CA MET A 66 -15.66 10.67 -13.15
C MET A 66 -14.49 11.68 -13.15
N GLU A 67 -14.78 12.98 -13.18
CA GLU A 67 -13.75 14.03 -13.09
C GLU A 67 -13.08 14.05 -11.72
N LYS A 68 -13.86 13.89 -10.64
CA LYS A 68 -13.34 13.76 -9.27
C LYS A 68 -12.38 12.58 -9.18
N ASP A 69 -12.78 11.42 -9.71
CA ASP A 69 -11.95 10.21 -9.68
C ASP A 69 -10.67 10.37 -10.52
N ARG A 70 -10.76 11.03 -11.68
CA ARG A 70 -9.60 11.36 -12.50
C ARG A 70 -8.63 12.32 -11.78
N HIS A 71 -9.16 13.32 -11.08
CA HIS A 71 -8.36 14.28 -10.32
C HIS A 71 -7.62 13.62 -9.15
N VAL A 72 -8.33 12.78 -8.39
CA VAL A 72 -7.75 11.97 -7.30
C VAL A 72 -6.68 11.03 -7.84
N HIS A 73 -6.94 10.34 -8.95
CA HIS A 73 -5.97 9.46 -9.58
C HIS A 73 -4.72 10.22 -10.03
N LYS A 74 -4.88 11.41 -10.63
CA LYS A 74 -3.76 12.28 -11.03
C LYS A 74 -2.90 12.66 -9.84
N PHE A 75 -3.51 13.01 -8.70
CA PHE A 75 -2.79 13.28 -7.46
C PHE A 75 -2.03 12.04 -6.94
N MET A 76 -2.68 10.87 -6.91
CA MET A 76 -2.07 9.63 -6.45
C MET A 76 -0.87 9.16 -7.29
N MET A 77 -0.88 9.46 -8.59
CA MET A 77 0.21 9.13 -9.52
C MET A 77 1.32 10.18 -9.56
N ALA A 78 1.09 11.35 -8.98
CA ALA A 78 2.07 12.42 -8.98
C ALA A 78 3.25 12.06 -8.08
N LYS A 79 4.47 12.25 -8.59
CA LYS A 79 5.68 11.95 -7.84
C LYS A 79 5.86 13.01 -6.75
N PRO A 80 5.92 12.64 -5.47
CA PRO A 80 6.31 13.60 -4.45
C PRO A 80 7.73 14.10 -4.76
N PRO A 81 8.06 15.35 -4.43
CA PRO A 81 9.42 15.85 -4.60
C PRO A 81 10.42 14.98 -3.83
N PRO A 82 11.69 14.93 -4.28
CA PRO A 82 12.73 14.24 -3.54
C PRO A 82 12.82 14.78 -2.11
N ALA A 83 12.95 13.88 -1.15
CA ALA A 83 12.93 14.14 0.31
C ALA A 83 14.10 14.99 0.84
N THR A 84 14.86 15.65 -0.04
CA THR A 84 16.04 16.45 0.29
C THR A 84 15.73 17.92 0.59
N ALA A 85 14.49 18.38 0.42
CA ALA A 85 14.12 19.74 0.74
C ALA A 85 13.24 19.80 2.00
N THR A 86 13.89 20.15 3.11
CA THR A 86 13.28 20.65 4.36
C THR A 86 12.78 19.57 5.31
N LYS A 87 13.27 19.64 6.56
CA LYS A 87 12.66 19.02 7.76
C LYS A 87 11.22 19.54 7.90
N SER A 88 10.31 18.91 7.17
CA SER A 88 8.91 19.25 7.12
C SER A 88 8.30 18.95 8.49
N LYS A 89 7.67 19.96 9.13
CA LYS A 89 6.87 19.82 10.37
C LYS A 89 5.63 18.92 10.19
N TYR A 90 5.51 18.25 9.05
CA TYR A 90 4.38 17.43 8.66
C TYR A 90 4.79 15.96 8.71
N PHE A 91 4.06 15.17 9.49
CA PHE A 91 4.22 13.72 9.52
C PHE A 91 3.77 13.15 8.18
N SER A 92 4.70 12.74 7.34
CA SER A 92 4.38 11.91 6.18
C SER A 92 4.21 10.48 6.64
N ALA A 93 3.04 9.89 6.44
CA ALA A 93 2.81 8.45 6.62
C ALA A 93 3.77 7.59 5.76
N SER A 94 4.43 8.19 4.77
CA SER A 94 5.49 7.54 3.98
C SER A 94 6.74 7.15 4.78
N ASN A 95 6.96 7.74 5.97
CA ASN A 95 8.02 7.27 6.89
C ASN A 95 7.65 5.99 7.63
N ILE A 96 6.36 5.63 7.65
CA ILE A 96 5.87 4.29 8.00
C ILE A 96 5.74 3.50 6.69
N ALA A 97 6.82 3.45 5.92
CA ALA A 97 6.91 2.42 4.90
C ALA A 97 6.78 1.08 5.63
N PHE A 98 5.78 0.28 5.27
CA PHE A 98 5.72 -1.13 5.65
C PHE A 98 6.97 -1.77 5.05
N LYS A 99 8.08 -1.73 5.80
CA LYS A 99 9.30 -2.44 5.48
C LYS A 99 8.96 -3.90 5.70
N CYS A 100 8.34 -4.50 4.69
CA CYS A 100 8.24 -5.94 4.61
C CYS A 100 9.70 -6.42 4.68
N PRO A 101 10.12 -7.07 5.78
CA PRO A 101 11.48 -7.54 5.88
C PRO A 101 11.66 -8.41 4.65
N LYS A 102 12.61 -8.07 3.77
CA LYS A 102 12.98 -9.00 2.70
C LYS A 102 13.28 -10.29 3.43
N ALA A 103 12.49 -11.34 3.17
CA ALA A 103 12.75 -12.64 3.76
C ALA A 103 14.23 -12.90 3.50
N SER A 104 15.05 -12.90 4.56
CA SER A 104 16.45 -13.24 4.42
C SER A 104 16.45 -14.56 3.67
N GLY A 105 17.32 -14.72 2.67
CA GLY A 105 17.16 -15.70 1.58
C GLY A 105 17.06 -17.17 1.99
N ASN A 106 16.94 -17.46 3.29
CA ASN A 106 16.85 -18.76 3.92
C ASN A 106 15.55 -18.99 4.74
N ILE A 107 14.70 -17.99 5.02
CA ILE A 107 13.52 -18.16 5.89
C ILE A 107 12.43 -19.04 5.23
N GLY A 108 12.36 -19.09 3.91
CA GLY A 108 11.34 -19.85 3.16
C GLY A 108 11.84 -21.13 2.47
N LYS A 109 13.09 -21.55 2.70
CA LYS A 109 13.66 -22.74 2.05
C LYS A 109 13.34 -23.99 2.86
N LYS A 110 12.85 -25.04 2.21
CA LYS A 110 12.79 -26.36 2.83
C LYS A 110 14.21 -26.83 3.19
N PRO A 111 14.38 -27.65 4.25
CA PRO A 111 15.66 -28.34 4.48
C PRO A 111 16.15 -28.99 3.18
N CYS A 112 17.42 -28.75 2.82
CA CYS A 112 18.07 -29.20 1.57
C CYS A 112 17.68 -28.48 0.26
N GLN A 113 16.85 -27.43 0.30
CA GLN A 113 16.50 -26.67 -0.91
C GLN A 113 17.65 -25.74 -1.36
N ARG A 114 18.46 -26.19 -2.30
CA ARG A 114 19.52 -25.39 -2.96
C ARG A 114 18.93 -24.57 -4.12
N LYS A 115 19.39 -23.33 -4.27
CA LYS A 115 19.16 -22.55 -5.50
C LYS A 115 20.03 -23.16 -6.60
N ARG A 116 19.43 -23.73 -7.65
CA ARG A 116 20.18 -24.28 -8.78
C ARG A 116 20.74 -23.13 -9.65
N PRO A 117 22.01 -23.17 -10.07
CA PRO A 117 22.50 -22.30 -11.13
C PRO A 117 21.78 -22.63 -12.45
N ALA A 118 21.58 -21.62 -13.29
CA ALA A 118 20.81 -21.75 -14.54
C ALA A 118 21.38 -22.78 -15.52
N SER A 119 22.67 -23.12 -15.39
CA SER A 119 23.37 -24.12 -16.19
C SER A 119 23.10 -25.58 -15.78
N GLU A 120 22.47 -25.82 -14.62
CA GLU A 120 22.25 -27.17 -14.09
C GLU A 120 20.99 -27.80 -14.72
N ARG A 121 21.18 -28.77 -15.63
CA ARG A 121 20.08 -29.53 -16.24
C ARG A 121 19.37 -30.44 -15.22
N THR A 122 18.05 -30.54 -15.33
CA THR A 122 17.23 -31.44 -14.51
C THR A 122 17.60 -32.89 -14.79
N LYS A 123 18.08 -33.61 -13.76
CA LYS A 123 18.27 -35.05 -13.80
C LYS A 123 17.02 -35.74 -13.24
N THR A 124 16.34 -36.53 -14.08
CA THR A 124 15.30 -37.46 -13.64
C THR A 124 15.96 -38.77 -13.25
N TYR A 125 15.86 -39.14 -11.99
CA TYR A 125 16.26 -40.46 -11.53
C TYR A 125 15.03 -41.36 -11.67
N CYS A 126 15.07 -42.31 -12.62
CA CYS A 126 14.14 -43.42 -12.62
C CYS A 126 14.54 -44.33 -11.44
N LYS A 127 13.57 -44.66 -10.58
CA LYS A 127 13.73 -45.67 -9.54
C LYS A 127 13.70 -47.06 -10.14
#